data_AF-A0A3N1JEX1-F1
#
_entry.id   AF-A0A3N1JEX1-F1
#
_cell.length_a   1.000
_cell.length_b   1.000
_cell.length_c   1.000
_cell.angle_alpha   90.00
_cell.angle_beta   90.00
_cell.angle_gamma   90.00
#
_symmetry.space_group_name_H-M   'P 1'
#
loop_
_entity.id
_entity.type
_entity.pdbx_description
1 polymer ?
#
loop_
_entity_poly.entity_id
_entity_poly.type
_entity_poly.pdbx_seq_one_letter_code
_entity_poly.pdbx_strand_id
1 'polypeptide(L)'
;MRSGVRVTGIVLLGVVVAGLVVRLVTALRLGRSGSDTIPLSGRSNPGNQGPIGIVQRSVSPARSTPVAAQDVAPQEETDVAVKEPSIIASPNRALALTVGTLLAIWGILGFFFAGENGHAFFGDSGGLLWNAFLVNPALASVWTLLAAALFIVGLGNTVGSRNVNMLVGIVLVVLAVYGFVFVNTSANIFALNTTDNVFNAIVGVVLLLTALGADKQNIRALRAARA
;
A
#
# COMPACT_ATOMS: atom_id res chain seq x y z
N MET A 1 6.85 -15.95 -40.83
CA MET A 1 5.63 -15.09 -40.77
C MET A 1 4.73 -15.43 -39.56
N ARG A 2 5.27 -15.57 -38.33
CA ARG A 2 4.47 -15.89 -37.11
C ARG A 2 4.61 -14.86 -35.97
N SER A 3 5.37 -13.78 -36.15
CA SER A 3 5.58 -12.77 -35.09
C SER A 3 4.45 -11.74 -34.97
N GLY A 4 3.77 -11.40 -36.07
CA GLY A 4 2.70 -10.39 -36.08
C GLY A 4 1.56 -10.71 -35.10
N VAL A 5 1.09 -11.96 -35.09
CA VAL A 5 -0.04 -12.38 -34.24
C VAL A 5 0.27 -12.29 -32.74
N ARG A 6 1.53 -12.52 -32.33
CA ARG A 6 1.93 -12.43 -30.92
C ARG A 6 2.02 -10.98 -30.44
N VAL A 7 2.54 -10.09 -31.27
CA VAL A 7 2.63 -8.66 -30.96
C VAL A 7 1.24 -8.03 -30.90
N THR A 8 0.35 -8.34 -31.85
CA THR A 8 -1.03 -7.86 -31.84
C THR A 8 -1.81 -8.39 -30.63
N GLY A 9 -1.59 -9.65 -30.22
CA GLY A 9 -2.22 -10.22 -29.04
C GLY A 9 -1.81 -9.53 -27.73
N ILE A 10 -0.53 -9.18 -27.59
CA ILE A 10 -0.01 -8.47 -26.39
C ILE A 10 -0.52 -7.03 -26.35
N VAL A 11 -0.58 -6.35 -27.49
CA VAL A 11 -1.13 -4.98 -27.59
C VAL A 11 -2.62 -4.97 -27.26
N LEU A 12 -3.39 -5.93 -27.79
CA LEU A 12 -4.81 -6.07 -27.46
C LEU A 12 -5.04 -6.38 -25.98
N LEU A 13 -4.21 -7.22 -25.38
CA LEU A 13 -4.25 -7.49 -23.95
C LEU A 13 -4.00 -6.21 -23.14
N GLY A 14 -3.01 -5.40 -23.53
CA GLY A 14 -2.73 -4.10 -22.90
C GLY A 14 -3.92 -3.14 -22.98
N VAL A 15 -4.56 -3.04 -24.15
CA VAL A 15 -5.76 -2.20 -24.36
C VAL A 15 -6.95 -2.70 -23.52
N VAL A 16 -7.17 -4.01 -23.45
CA VAL A 16 -8.24 -4.61 -22.65
C VAL A 16 -8.03 -4.33 -21.17
N VAL A 17 -6.80 -4.52 -20.67
CA VAL A 17 -6.46 -4.25 -19.26
C VAL A 17 -6.64 -2.76 -18.93
N ALA A 18 -6.16 -1.86 -19.79
CA ALA A 18 -6.34 -0.42 -19.60
C ALA A 18 -7.82 0.00 -19.59
N GLY A 19 -8.63 -0.54 -20.51
CA GLY A 19 -10.07 -0.28 -20.54
C GLY A 19 -10.80 -0.80 -19.29
N LEU A 20 -10.38 -1.94 -18.76
CA LEU A 20 -10.94 -2.53 -17.55
C LEU A 20 -10.61 -1.68 -16.31
N VAL A 21 -9.40 -1.13 -16.23
CA VAL A 21 -8.98 -0.20 -15.17
C VAL A 21 -9.79 1.10 -15.21
N VAL A 22 -9.97 1.72 -16.39
CA VAL A 22 -10.79 2.94 -16.54
C VAL A 22 -12.24 2.70 -16.11
N ARG A 23 -12.80 1.55 -16.49
CA ARG A 23 -14.17 1.17 -16.14
C ARG A 23 -14.34 0.91 -14.64
N LEU A 24 -13.33 0.34 -14.00
CA LEU A 24 -13.34 0.09 -12.55
C LEU A 24 -13.23 1.41 -11.76
N VAL A 25 -12.37 2.33 -12.19
CA VAL A 25 -12.19 3.64 -11.55
C VAL A 25 -13.46 4.50 -11.67
N THR A 26 -14.14 4.47 -12.82
CA THR A 26 -15.41 5.21 -13.02
C THR A 26 -16.56 4.62 -12.21
N ALA A 27 -16.67 3.28 -12.13
CA ALA A 27 -17.69 2.62 -11.30
C ALA A 27 -17.54 2.93 -9.80
N LEU A 28 -16.31 3.14 -9.31
CA LEU A 28 -16.04 3.47 -7.91
C LEU A 28 -16.33 4.94 -7.57
N ARG A 29 -16.43 5.85 -8.55
CA ARG A 29 -16.72 7.28 -8.30
C ARG A 29 -18.22 7.60 -8.15
N LEU A 30 -19.13 6.69 -8.48
CA LEU A 30 -20.58 6.94 -8.48
C LEU A 30 -21.36 6.29 -7.31
N GLY A 31 -20.68 5.58 -6.40
CA GLY A 31 -21.32 4.79 -5.34
C GLY A 31 -21.35 5.45 -3.96
N ARG A 32 -21.79 6.72 -3.84
CA ARG A 32 -22.00 7.34 -2.51
C ARG A 32 -23.11 8.40 -2.52
N SER A 33 -24.35 7.96 -2.43
CA SER A 33 -25.46 8.78 -1.90
C SER A 33 -26.39 7.85 -1.12
N GLY A 34 -26.49 8.10 0.18
CA GLY A 34 -27.25 7.32 1.15
C GLY A 34 -27.21 8.05 2.48
N SER A 35 -28.11 9.03 2.62
CA SER A 35 -28.35 9.81 3.82
C SER A 35 -29.32 9.05 4.72
N ASP A 36 -28.83 8.46 5.81
CA ASP A 36 -29.67 7.94 6.88
C ASP A 36 -29.64 8.90 8.07
N THR A 37 -30.69 9.73 8.18
CA THR A 37 -30.97 10.52 9.38
C THR A 37 -31.66 9.62 10.42
N ILE A 38 -31.01 9.47 11.57
CA ILE A 38 -31.47 8.74 12.75
C ILE A 38 -32.59 9.53 13.46
N PRO A 39 -33.71 8.92 13.90
CA PRO A 39 -34.70 9.61 14.72
C PRO A 39 -34.19 9.69 16.17
N LEU A 40 -34.16 10.89 16.74
CA LEU A 40 -33.91 11.12 18.16
C LEU A 40 -35.23 11.03 18.94
N SER A 41 -35.36 10.02 19.80
CA SER A 41 -36.46 9.90 20.77
C SER A 41 -35.93 9.80 22.20
N GLY A 42 -36.23 10.82 23.02
CA GLY A 42 -36.36 10.83 24.50
C GLY A 42 -35.11 10.49 25.35
N ARG A 43 -34.87 11.02 26.54
CA ARG A 43 -35.60 11.92 27.45
C ARG A 43 -34.60 12.39 28.55
N SER A 44 -34.87 13.56 29.09
CA SER A 44 -34.28 14.29 30.22
C SER A 44 -34.23 13.56 31.59
N ASN A 45 -33.20 13.78 32.43
CA ASN A 45 -33.25 14.74 33.56
C ASN A 45 -31.93 14.89 34.36
N PRO A 46 -31.78 16.00 35.15
CA PRO A 46 -30.55 16.50 35.75
C PRO A 46 -30.42 16.15 37.24
N GLY A 47 -29.18 16.09 37.74
CA GLY A 47 -28.92 15.95 39.18
C GLY A 47 -27.48 16.28 39.52
N ASN A 48 -27.17 17.57 39.71
CA ASN A 48 -25.98 17.97 40.45
C ASN A 48 -26.20 19.35 41.10
N GLN A 49 -26.51 19.34 42.40
CA GLN A 49 -26.43 20.50 43.30
C GLN A 49 -25.62 20.04 44.53
N GLY A 50 -24.57 20.80 44.88
CA GLY A 50 -23.44 20.46 45.79
C GLY A 50 -23.77 20.45 47.31
N PRO A 51 -22.91 20.94 48.24
CA PRO A 51 -21.53 21.49 48.11
C PRO A 51 -20.50 21.05 49.20
N ILE A 52 -19.22 21.37 48.93
CA ILE A 52 -18.09 21.81 49.80
C ILE A 52 -18.10 21.48 51.31
N GLY A 53 -17.04 20.79 51.78
CA GLY A 53 -16.64 20.69 53.20
C GLY A 53 -15.15 20.33 53.36
N ILE A 54 -14.47 20.99 54.29
CA ILE A 54 -13.01 21.19 54.44
C ILE A 54 -12.46 20.39 55.66
N VAL A 55 -11.20 19.90 55.60
CA VAL A 55 -10.26 19.52 56.72
C VAL A 55 -10.61 18.23 57.50
N GLN A 56 -9.72 17.25 57.77
CA GLN A 56 -8.56 17.29 58.67
C GLN A 56 -7.62 16.06 58.56
N ARG A 57 -6.35 16.28 58.88
CA ARG A 57 -5.18 15.38 58.94
C ARG A 57 -4.98 14.81 60.37
N SER A 58 -4.64 13.53 60.54
CA SER A 58 -3.68 12.98 61.56
C SER A 58 -3.69 11.42 61.62
N VAL A 59 -2.60 10.71 61.31
CA VAL A 59 -1.54 10.08 62.17
C VAL A 59 -1.92 8.73 62.86
N SER A 60 -1.03 7.73 62.65
CA SER A 60 -0.93 6.27 63.00
C SER A 60 -1.00 5.87 64.51
N PRO A 61 -0.67 4.63 65.02
CA PRO A 61 -0.32 3.30 64.43
C PRO A 61 -0.89 2.01 65.16
N ALA A 62 -0.56 0.82 64.60
CA ALA A 62 -0.37 -0.52 65.23
C ALA A 62 -1.58 -1.37 65.76
N ARG A 63 -1.70 -2.65 65.30
CA ARG A 63 -1.31 -3.92 66.01
C ARG A 63 -2.03 -5.19 65.48
N SER A 64 -1.23 -6.25 65.27
CA SER A 64 -1.50 -7.73 65.36
C SER A 64 -2.59 -8.45 64.53
N THR A 65 -2.12 -9.48 63.80
CA THR A 65 -2.76 -10.64 63.14
C THR A 65 -3.41 -11.65 64.13
N PRO A 66 -4.06 -12.80 63.77
CA PRO A 66 -4.20 -13.49 62.45
C PRO A 66 -5.61 -14.09 62.10
N VAL A 67 -5.69 -14.78 60.96
CA VAL A 67 -6.67 -15.83 60.55
C VAL A 67 -7.95 -15.38 59.82
N ALA A 68 -7.95 -15.50 58.48
CA ALA A 68 -8.83 -16.39 57.71
C ALA A 68 -8.56 -16.20 56.21
N ALA A 69 -8.35 -17.31 55.51
CA ALA A 69 -8.01 -17.36 54.09
C ALA A 69 -9.11 -16.73 53.21
N GLN A 70 -8.72 -15.82 52.32
CA GLN A 70 -9.40 -15.65 51.05
C GLN A 70 -8.34 -15.60 49.94
N ASP A 71 -8.32 -16.73 49.24
CA ASP A 71 -7.78 -17.02 47.94
C ASP A 71 -8.05 -15.85 46.97
N VAL A 72 -7.01 -15.09 46.61
CA VAL A 72 -7.03 -14.18 45.46
C VAL A 72 -5.79 -14.49 44.66
N ALA A 73 -6.01 -15.24 43.59
CA ALA A 73 -5.05 -15.53 42.53
C ALA A 73 -4.29 -14.26 42.12
N PRO A 74 -3.00 -14.38 41.73
CA PRO A 74 -2.28 -13.25 41.17
C PRO A 74 -3.09 -12.71 39.99
N GLN A 75 -3.35 -11.40 40.03
CA GLN A 75 -3.82 -10.66 38.89
C GLN A 75 -2.86 -10.96 37.74
N GLU A 76 -3.29 -11.83 36.82
CA GLU A 76 -2.78 -11.85 35.46
C GLU A 76 -3.11 -10.48 34.91
N GLU A 77 -2.17 -9.56 35.11
CA GLU A 77 -1.91 -8.45 34.21
C GLU A 77 -1.72 -9.09 32.84
N THR A 78 -2.85 -9.32 32.18
CA THR A 78 -2.92 -9.51 30.74
C THR A 78 -2.54 -8.16 30.15
N ASP A 79 -1.25 -7.85 30.23
CA ASP A 79 -0.59 -7.03 29.24
C ASP A 79 -0.83 -7.77 27.94
N VAL A 80 -1.95 -7.42 27.30
CA VAL A 80 -2.33 -7.89 25.99
C VAL A 80 -1.28 -7.28 25.09
N ALA A 81 -0.12 -7.94 25.02
CA ALA A 81 0.95 -7.63 24.10
C ALA A 81 0.27 -7.58 22.75
N VAL A 82 0.02 -6.36 22.27
CA VAL A 82 -0.50 -6.07 20.95
C VAL A 82 0.58 -6.61 20.03
N LYS A 83 0.45 -7.89 19.69
CA LYS A 83 1.33 -8.60 18.79
C LYS A 83 1.29 -7.78 17.52
N GLU A 84 2.35 -7.03 17.26
CA GLU A 84 2.43 -6.28 16.02
C GLU A 84 2.10 -7.25 14.89
N PRO A 85 1.15 -6.91 14.01
CA PRO A 85 0.74 -7.81 12.95
C PRO A 85 2.01 -8.18 12.18
N SER A 86 2.37 -9.46 12.27
CA SER A 86 3.53 -10.02 11.59
C SER A 86 3.45 -9.68 10.10
N ILE A 87 4.56 -9.79 9.36
CA ILE A 87 4.57 -9.53 7.91
C ILE A 87 3.49 -10.35 7.17
N ILE A 88 3.03 -11.46 7.75
CA ILE A 88 1.93 -12.31 7.28
C ILE A 88 0.55 -11.68 7.52
N ALA A 89 0.40 -10.84 8.55
CA ALA A 89 -0.86 -10.19 8.93
C ALA A 89 -1.17 -8.90 8.14
N SER A 90 -0.26 -8.41 7.29
CA SER A 90 -0.53 -7.26 6.40
C SER A 90 -0.11 -7.53 4.96
N PRO A 91 -1.06 -7.94 4.09
CA PRO A 91 -0.81 -8.18 2.67
C PRO A 91 -0.14 -6.99 1.96
N ASN A 92 -0.48 -5.76 2.35
CA ASN A 92 0.12 -4.56 1.79
C ASN A 92 1.60 -4.40 2.14
N ARG A 93 2.03 -4.77 3.36
CA ARG A 93 3.44 -4.71 3.75
C ARG A 93 4.26 -5.76 3.03
N ALA A 94 3.78 -7.01 3.02
CA ALA A 94 4.45 -8.10 2.32
C ALA A 94 4.63 -7.75 0.85
N LEU A 95 3.56 -7.29 0.18
CA LEU A 95 3.64 -6.89 -1.22
C LEU A 95 4.58 -5.69 -1.44
N ALA A 96 4.56 -4.68 -0.57
CA ALA A 96 5.46 -3.54 -0.67
C ALA A 96 6.93 -3.99 -0.63
N LEU A 97 7.30 -4.89 0.28
CA LEU A 97 8.66 -5.41 0.36
C LEU A 97 9.03 -6.28 -0.85
N THR A 98 8.12 -7.13 -1.33
CA THR A 98 8.36 -7.98 -2.51
C THR A 98 8.52 -7.14 -3.78
N VAL A 99 7.58 -6.23 -4.04
CA VAL A 99 7.64 -5.35 -5.21
C VAL A 99 8.80 -4.36 -5.10
N GLY A 100 9.08 -3.85 -3.89
CA GLY A 100 10.25 -3.01 -3.63
C GLY A 100 11.54 -3.73 -3.98
N THR A 101 11.68 -5.00 -3.58
CA THR A 101 12.85 -5.84 -3.92
C THR A 101 12.96 -6.05 -5.43
N LEU A 102 11.85 -6.37 -6.08
CA LEU A 102 11.80 -6.58 -7.52
C LEU A 102 12.19 -5.29 -8.27
N LEU A 103 11.63 -4.13 -7.91
CA LEU A 103 11.98 -2.85 -8.53
C LEU A 103 13.43 -2.43 -8.20
N ALA A 104 13.95 -2.75 -7.02
CA ALA A 104 15.35 -2.48 -6.67
C ALA A 104 16.31 -3.28 -7.55
N ILE A 105 16.04 -4.57 -7.78
CA ILE A 105 16.86 -5.40 -8.68
C ILE A 105 16.85 -4.81 -10.10
N TRP A 106 15.67 -4.48 -10.63
CA TRP A 106 15.55 -3.88 -11.97
C TRP A 106 16.20 -2.51 -12.06
N GLY A 107 16.03 -1.65 -11.06
CA GLY A 107 16.61 -0.30 -11.02
C GLY A 107 18.14 -0.33 -10.91
N ILE A 108 18.68 -1.12 -9.96
CA ILE A 108 20.13 -1.24 -9.74
C ILE A 108 20.80 -1.85 -10.96
N LEU A 109 20.31 -2.99 -11.47
CA LEU A 109 20.83 -3.57 -12.70
C LEU A 109 20.65 -2.62 -13.88
N GLY A 110 19.51 -1.94 -13.95
CA GLY A 110 19.23 -0.91 -14.95
C GLY A 110 20.33 0.13 -15.07
N PHE A 111 20.90 0.59 -13.95
CA PHE A 111 22.03 1.54 -13.98
C PHE A 111 23.31 0.96 -14.58
N PHE A 112 23.62 -0.31 -14.32
CA PHE A 112 24.80 -0.97 -14.91
C PHE A 112 24.68 -1.04 -16.43
N PHE A 113 23.52 -1.43 -16.95
CA PHE A 113 23.29 -1.56 -18.39
C PHE A 113 23.04 -0.20 -19.08
N ALA A 114 22.43 0.77 -18.39
CA ALA A 114 22.22 2.10 -18.94
C ALA A 114 23.52 2.89 -19.12
N GLY A 115 24.57 2.57 -18.34
CA GLY A 115 25.90 3.14 -18.49
C GLY A 115 26.72 2.56 -19.65
N GLU A 116 26.32 1.38 -20.16
CA GLU A 116 26.97 0.81 -21.34
C GLU A 116 26.69 1.72 -22.54
N ASN A 117 27.73 2.11 -23.28
CA ASN A 117 27.65 2.98 -24.47
C ASN A 117 27.28 4.45 -24.26
N GLY A 118 27.25 4.96 -23.02
CA GLY A 118 27.13 6.40 -22.75
C GLY A 118 25.77 7.02 -23.11
N HIS A 119 24.69 6.27 -22.90
CA HIS A 119 23.33 6.75 -23.17
C HIS A 119 22.97 8.00 -22.34
N ALA A 120 22.18 8.90 -22.94
CA ALA A 120 21.70 10.09 -22.26
C ALA A 120 20.82 9.74 -21.06
N PHE A 121 20.83 10.58 -20.01
CA PHE A 121 20.00 10.34 -18.82
C PHE A 121 18.51 10.24 -19.19
N PHE A 122 18.03 11.23 -19.96
CA PHE A 122 16.74 11.20 -20.64
C PHE A 122 16.99 11.00 -22.13
N GLY A 123 16.37 9.97 -22.71
CA GLY A 123 16.54 9.61 -24.12
C GLY A 123 15.66 8.44 -24.52
N ASP A 124 15.46 8.28 -25.83
CA ASP A 124 14.65 7.23 -26.46
C ASP A 124 15.41 5.92 -26.72
N SER A 125 16.68 5.88 -26.33
CA SER A 125 17.57 4.72 -26.41
C SER A 125 18.18 4.40 -25.05
N GLY A 126 18.59 3.14 -24.89
CA GLY A 126 19.18 2.62 -23.66
C GLY A 126 19.88 1.29 -23.87
N GLY A 127 20.48 0.78 -22.79
CA GLY A 127 21.11 -0.54 -22.77
C GLY A 127 20.08 -1.67 -22.67
N LEU A 128 20.47 -2.88 -23.06
CA LEU A 128 19.60 -4.05 -23.02
C LEU A 128 19.83 -4.88 -21.75
N LEU A 129 18.89 -4.81 -20.82
CA LEU A 129 18.87 -5.68 -19.65
C LEU A 129 18.15 -7.00 -20.00
N TRP A 130 18.85 -8.12 -19.79
CA TRP A 130 18.41 -9.48 -20.16
C TRP A 130 17.94 -9.65 -21.61
N ASN A 131 18.49 -8.84 -22.52
CA ASN A 131 18.11 -8.82 -23.94
C ASN A 131 16.60 -8.58 -24.18
N ALA A 132 15.91 -7.95 -23.23
CA ALA A 132 14.46 -7.79 -23.26
C ALA A 132 13.98 -6.42 -22.75
N PHE A 133 14.64 -5.85 -21.74
CA PHE A 133 14.31 -4.55 -21.16
C PHE A 133 15.24 -3.49 -21.74
N LEU A 134 14.69 -2.37 -22.18
CA LEU A 134 15.49 -1.26 -22.70
C LEU A 134 15.59 -0.20 -21.61
N VAL A 135 16.78 -0.02 -21.05
CA VAL A 135 16.99 0.76 -19.82
C VAL A 135 17.89 1.95 -20.08
N ASN A 136 17.41 3.13 -19.68
CA ASN A 136 18.21 4.35 -19.59
C ASN A 136 18.34 4.80 -18.11
N PRO A 137 19.23 5.75 -17.79
CA PRO A 137 19.45 6.17 -16.42
C PRO A 137 18.20 6.77 -15.76
N ALA A 138 17.33 7.45 -16.52
CA ALA A 138 16.07 7.98 -15.99
C ALA A 138 15.10 6.87 -15.57
N LEU A 139 14.91 5.83 -16.39
CA LEU A 139 14.03 4.71 -16.07
C LEU A 139 14.55 3.91 -14.87
N ALA A 140 15.85 3.65 -14.83
CA ALA A 140 16.52 3.02 -13.70
C ALA A 140 16.32 3.82 -12.40
N SER A 141 16.40 5.15 -12.49
CA SER A 141 16.12 6.06 -11.38
C SER A 141 14.68 5.95 -10.90
N VAL A 142 13.71 5.90 -11.82
CA VAL A 142 12.29 5.75 -11.48
C VAL A 142 12.06 4.46 -10.68
N TRP A 143 12.52 3.31 -11.18
CA TRP A 143 12.36 2.04 -10.46
C TRP A 143 13.05 2.05 -9.10
N THR A 144 14.24 2.64 -9.00
CA THR A 144 14.99 2.73 -7.74
C THR A 144 14.28 3.62 -6.71
N LEU A 145 13.74 4.77 -7.13
CA LEU A 145 12.99 5.68 -6.24
C LEU A 145 11.68 5.04 -5.76
N LEU A 146 10.96 4.34 -6.65
CA LEU A 146 9.75 3.61 -6.28
C LEU A 146 10.07 2.46 -5.33
N ALA A 147 11.17 1.74 -5.55
CA ALA A 147 11.65 0.70 -4.63
C ALA A 147 11.96 1.27 -3.24
N ALA A 148 12.70 2.39 -3.17
CA ALA A 148 13.01 3.07 -1.92
C ALA A 148 11.74 3.48 -1.17
N ALA A 149 10.76 4.07 -1.87
CA ALA A 149 9.48 4.43 -1.27
C ALA A 149 8.74 3.21 -0.70
N LEU A 150 8.71 2.09 -1.43
CA LEU A 150 8.09 0.86 -0.96
C LEU A 150 8.82 0.25 0.25
N PHE A 151 10.15 0.30 0.29
CA PHE A 151 10.91 -0.20 1.43
C PHE A 151 10.71 0.63 2.69
N ILE A 152 10.77 1.97 2.58
CA ILE A 152 10.55 2.88 3.71
C ILE A 152 9.23 2.53 4.40
N VAL A 153 8.18 2.35 3.61
CA VAL A 153 6.84 2.19 4.17
C VAL A 153 6.49 0.73 4.49
N GLY A 154 7.01 -0.22 3.71
CA GLY A 154 6.88 -1.66 3.98
C GLY A 154 7.53 -2.07 5.31
N LEU A 155 8.68 -1.48 5.63
CA LEU A 155 9.35 -1.68 6.92
C LEU A 155 8.67 -0.91 8.06
N GLY A 156 8.10 0.27 7.76
CA GLY A 156 7.49 1.16 8.76
C GLY A 156 6.11 0.76 9.26
N ASN A 157 5.06 0.89 8.44
CA ASN A 157 3.66 0.75 8.92
C ASN A 157 2.67 0.26 7.84
N THR A 158 1.55 -0.32 8.28
CA THR A 158 0.54 -0.95 7.41
C THR A 158 -0.30 0.05 6.61
N VAL A 159 -0.73 1.15 7.23
CA VAL A 159 -1.59 2.18 6.60
C VAL A 159 -0.85 2.90 5.48
N GLY A 160 0.38 3.31 5.74
CA GLY A 160 1.27 3.88 4.75
C GLY A 160 1.54 2.90 3.62
N SER A 161 1.75 1.62 3.91
CA SER A 161 2.08 0.62 2.88
C SER A 161 0.98 0.52 1.84
N ARG A 162 -0.29 0.62 2.27
CA ARG A 162 -1.42 0.68 1.34
C ARG A 162 -1.38 1.92 0.44
N ASN A 163 -1.19 3.09 1.03
CA ASN A 163 -1.22 4.35 0.27
C ASN A 163 -0.05 4.42 -0.72
N VAL A 164 1.13 3.95 -0.32
CA VAL A 164 2.28 3.87 -1.22
C VAL A 164 2.09 2.80 -2.29
N ASN A 165 1.56 1.62 -1.97
CA ASN A 165 1.20 0.63 -2.99
C ASN A 165 0.24 1.23 -4.02
N MET A 166 -0.77 1.98 -3.58
CA MET A 166 -1.69 2.66 -4.48
C MET A 166 -0.96 3.69 -5.35
N LEU A 167 -0.16 4.57 -4.75
CA LEU A 167 0.58 5.60 -5.48
C LEU A 167 1.54 4.99 -6.51
N VAL A 168 2.39 4.06 -6.09
CA VAL A 168 3.36 3.38 -6.96
C VAL A 168 2.63 2.61 -8.05
N GLY A 169 1.53 1.95 -7.71
CA GLY A 169 0.68 1.27 -8.69
C GLY A 169 0.15 2.20 -9.78
N ILE A 170 -0.33 3.40 -9.41
CA ILE A 170 -0.77 4.42 -10.37
C ILE A 170 0.41 4.85 -11.25
N VAL A 171 1.56 5.18 -10.65
CA VAL A 171 2.74 5.65 -11.40
C VAL A 171 3.18 4.62 -12.43
N LEU A 172 3.26 3.33 -12.05
CA LEU A 172 3.67 2.27 -12.96
C LEU A 172 2.65 2.05 -14.10
N VAL A 173 1.35 2.12 -13.81
CA VAL A 173 0.32 2.04 -14.87
C VAL A 173 0.40 3.24 -15.81
N VAL A 174 0.58 4.45 -15.29
CA VAL A 174 0.77 5.66 -16.11
C VAL A 174 2.03 5.52 -16.97
N LEU A 175 3.13 5.04 -16.41
CA LEU A 175 4.39 4.82 -17.13
C LEU A 175 4.21 3.80 -18.26
N ALA A 176 3.48 2.71 -18.01
CA ALA A 176 3.16 1.72 -19.03
C ALA A 176 2.31 2.29 -20.17
N VAL A 177 1.26 3.06 -19.85
CA VAL A 177 0.42 3.73 -20.85
C VAL A 177 1.24 4.72 -21.67
N TYR A 178 2.05 5.56 -20.99
CA TYR A 178 2.96 6.49 -21.63
C TYR A 178 3.90 5.77 -22.61
N GLY A 179 4.56 4.69 -22.18
CA GLY A 179 5.48 3.97 -23.05
C GLY A 179 4.78 3.28 -24.21
N PHE A 180 3.56 2.77 -24.06
CA PHE A 180 2.79 2.23 -25.19
C PHE A 180 2.39 3.30 -26.20
N VAL A 181 2.04 4.51 -25.73
CA VAL A 181 1.63 5.63 -26.59
C VAL A 181 2.81 6.20 -27.37
N PHE A 182 3.97 6.32 -26.72
CA PHE A 182 5.15 6.98 -27.28
C PHE A 182 6.23 6.02 -27.80
N VAL A 183 5.94 4.73 -27.89
CA VAL A 183 6.90 3.73 -28.40
C VAL A 183 7.42 4.12 -29.79
N ASN A 184 8.73 4.02 -30.01
CA ASN A 184 9.41 4.42 -31.24
C ASN A 184 9.29 5.91 -31.62
N THR A 185 9.03 6.78 -30.64
CA THR A 185 9.03 8.23 -30.85
C THR A 185 10.11 8.89 -30.01
N SER A 186 10.58 10.08 -30.44
CA SER A 186 11.51 10.90 -29.66
C SER A 186 10.94 11.39 -28.34
N ALA A 187 9.61 11.32 -28.16
CA ALA A 187 8.95 11.66 -26.91
C ALA A 187 9.18 10.61 -25.81
N ASN A 188 9.69 9.41 -26.13
CA ASN A 188 9.97 8.33 -25.19
C ASN A 188 11.26 8.56 -24.38
N ILE A 189 11.29 9.57 -23.51
CA ILE A 189 12.49 9.96 -22.77
C ILE A 189 12.99 8.92 -21.74
N PHE A 190 12.25 7.82 -21.56
CA PHE A 190 12.59 6.72 -20.66
C PHE A 190 13.06 5.46 -21.41
N ALA A 191 13.20 5.52 -22.73
CA ALA A 191 13.55 4.39 -23.59
C ALA A 191 12.64 3.15 -23.38
N LEU A 192 11.38 3.35 -23.00
CA LEU A 192 10.45 2.25 -22.72
C LEU A 192 10.16 1.44 -23.98
N ASN A 193 10.38 0.14 -23.91
CA ASN A 193 9.98 -0.82 -24.92
C ASN A 193 8.73 -1.61 -24.47
N THR A 194 8.23 -2.49 -25.34
CA THR A 194 7.05 -3.32 -25.06
C THR A 194 7.19 -4.15 -23.78
N THR A 195 8.36 -4.76 -23.54
CA THR A 195 8.62 -5.57 -22.35
C THR A 195 8.54 -4.72 -21.09
N ASP A 196 9.16 -3.54 -21.11
CA ASP A 196 9.15 -2.59 -19.99
C ASP A 196 7.70 -2.18 -19.66
N ASN A 197 6.91 -1.87 -20.69
CA ASN A 197 5.52 -1.46 -20.52
C ASN A 197 4.65 -2.56 -19.92
N VAL A 198 4.79 -3.80 -20.41
CA VAL A 198 4.05 -4.96 -19.86
C VAL A 198 4.45 -5.21 -18.40
N PHE A 199 5.73 -5.14 -18.09
CA PHE A 199 6.23 -5.28 -16.72
C PHE A 199 5.62 -4.22 -15.79
N ASN A 200 5.72 -2.93 -16.16
CA ASN A 200 5.16 -1.83 -15.39
C ASN A 200 3.64 -1.97 -15.22
N ALA A 201 2.92 -2.40 -16.26
CA ALA A 201 1.49 -2.63 -16.20
C ALA A 201 1.11 -3.76 -15.22
N ILE A 202 1.79 -4.92 -15.29
CA ILE A 202 1.50 -6.06 -14.41
C ILE A 202 1.78 -5.68 -12.95
N VAL A 203 2.97 -5.15 -12.67
CA VAL A 203 3.36 -4.76 -11.31
C VAL A 203 2.42 -3.68 -10.78
N GLY A 204 2.13 -2.67 -11.60
CA GLY A 204 1.23 -1.57 -11.23
C GLY A 204 -0.18 -2.05 -10.90
N VAL A 205 -0.76 -2.90 -11.74
CA VAL A 205 -2.10 -3.46 -11.52
C VAL A 205 -2.13 -4.32 -10.25
N VAL A 206 -1.12 -5.17 -10.00
CA VAL A 206 -1.05 -5.99 -8.78
C VAL A 206 -1.03 -5.14 -7.52
N LEU A 207 -0.26 -4.04 -7.52
CA LEU A 207 -0.22 -3.10 -6.41
C LEU A 207 -1.59 -2.43 -6.19
N LEU A 208 -2.24 -1.96 -7.25
CA LEU A 208 -3.56 -1.32 -7.18
C LEU A 208 -4.64 -2.28 -6.67
N LEU A 209 -4.68 -3.49 -7.21
CA LEU A 209 -5.67 -4.50 -6.81
C LEU A 209 -5.49 -4.87 -5.34
N THR A 210 -4.25 -4.98 -4.86
CA THR A 210 -3.98 -5.27 -3.45
C THR A 210 -4.37 -4.10 -2.55
N ALA A 211 -4.02 -2.87 -2.93
CA ALA A 211 -4.34 -1.67 -2.16
C ALA A 211 -5.86 -1.45 -2.04
N LEU A 212 -6.64 -1.79 -3.08
CA LEU A 212 -8.10 -1.68 -3.10
C LEU A 212 -8.81 -2.91 -2.51
N GLY A 213 -8.25 -4.10 -2.68
CA GLY A 213 -8.87 -5.39 -2.34
C GLY A 213 -8.73 -5.77 -0.87
N ALA A 214 -7.52 -5.62 -0.30
CA ALA A 214 -7.26 -5.98 1.10
C ALA A 214 -8.05 -5.12 2.09
N ASP A 215 -8.38 -3.88 1.71
CA ASP A 215 -9.17 -2.96 2.51
C ASP A 215 -10.60 -3.41 2.74
N LYS A 216 -11.21 -4.06 1.74
CA LYS A 216 -12.58 -4.59 1.88
C LYS A 216 -12.64 -5.67 2.94
N GLN A 217 -11.58 -6.47 3.09
CA GLN A 217 -11.51 -7.53 4.09
C GLN A 217 -11.31 -6.95 5.49
N ASN A 218 -10.44 -5.96 5.66
CA ASN A 218 -10.26 -5.26 6.94
C ASN A 218 -11.52 -4.51 7.40
N ILE A 219 -12.21 -3.80 6.50
CA ILE A 219 -13.46 -3.11 6.84
C ILE A 219 -14.57 -4.12 7.21
N ARG A 220 -14.64 -5.27 6.53
CA ARG A 220 -15.58 -6.34 6.88
C ARG A 220 -15.27 -6.96 8.24
N ALA A 221 -13.99 -7.22 8.54
CA ALA A 221 -13.57 -7.75 9.83
C ALA A 221 -13.89 -6.78 10.98
N LEU A 222 -13.64 -5.48 10.80
CA LEU A 222 -13.97 -4.45 11.79
C LEU A 222 -15.49 -4.26 12.00
N ARG A 223 -16.31 -4.47 10.97
CA ARG A 223 -17.78 -4.46 11.12
C ARG A 223 -18.29 -5.72 11.82
N ALA A 224 -17.72 -6.89 11.50
CA ALA A 224 -18.07 -8.14 12.16
C ALA A 224 -17.69 -8.15 13.64
N ALA A 225 -16.62 -7.45 14.04
CA ALA A 225 -16.22 -7.29 15.44
C ALA A 225 -17.05 -6.25 16.23
N ARG A 226 -17.92 -5.48 15.54
CA ARG A 226 -18.81 -4.48 16.15
C ARG A 226 -20.29 -4.89 16.13
N ALA A 227 -20.61 -6.05 15.59
CA ALA A 227 -21.94 -6.67 15.57
C ALA A 227 -22.03 -7.75 16.64
#